data_AF-A0A7Y0B934-F1
#
_entry.id   AF-A0A7Y0B934-F1
#
_cell.length_a   1.000
_cell.length_b   1.000
_cell.length_c   1.000
_cell.angle_alpha   90.00
_cell.angle_beta   90.00
_cell.angle_gamma   90.00
#
_symmetry.space_group_name_H-M   'P 1'
#
loop_
_entity.id
_entity.type
_entity.pdbx_description
1 polymer ?
#
loop_
_entity_poly.entity_id
_entity_poly.type
_entity_poly.pdbx_seq_one_letter_code
_entity_poly.pdbx_strand_id
1 'polypeptide(L)'
;MPLVLVAGAIIQCNHQGRLRLMTGDPRVTVKGKGVVLAGKEGGVTFGSPTTPVPGMVSPCTASTTGGFVPCTISPATPDGWSTKLTVGGTPVLLATAGGIAVSGLGTDRWTVADPGQSVLETL
;
A
#
# COMPACT_ATOMS: atom_id res chain seq x y z
N MET A 1 14.14 -8.61 -10.96
CA MET A 1 14.12 -7.56 -9.91
C MET A 1 12.68 -7.13 -9.73
N PRO A 2 12.15 -7.04 -8.49
CA PRO A 2 10.79 -6.57 -8.27
C PRO A 2 10.64 -5.10 -8.70
N LEU A 3 9.45 -4.75 -9.19
CA LEU A 3 9.11 -3.37 -9.54
C LEU A 3 9.05 -2.51 -8.27
N VAL A 4 9.35 -1.21 -8.39
CA VAL A 4 9.11 -0.26 -7.30
C VAL A 4 7.62 0.09 -7.23
N LEU A 5 7.12 0.41 -6.05
CA LEU A 5 5.80 1.01 -5.92
C LEU A 5 5.86 2.48 -6.33
N VAL A 6 4.85 2.92 -7.07
CA VAL A 6 4.66 4.33 -7.42
C VAL A 6 3.27 4.81 -7.00
N ALA A 7 3.06 6.12 -7.00
CA ALA A 7 1.74 6.70 -6.86
C ALA A 7 0.77 6.04 -7.85
N GLY A 8 -0.36 5.54 -7.35
CA GLY A 8 -1.30 4.72 -8.10
C GLY A 8 -1.18 3.21 -7.88
N ALA A 9 -0.16 2.73 -7.15
CA ALA A 9 -0.07 1.35 -6.70
C ALA A 9 -1.31 0.94 -5.91
N ILE A 10 -1.72 -0.33 -6.03
CA ILE A 10 -2.86 -0.91 -5.30
C ILE A 10 -2.31 -1.91 -4.28
N ILE A 11 -2.63 -1.67 -3.02
CA ILE A 11 -2.44 -2.64 -1.94
C ILE A 11 -3.76 -3.35 -1.64
N GLN A 12 -3.69 -4.48 -0.96
CA GLN A 12 -4.85 -5.28 -0.55
C GLN A 12 -4.70 -5.87 0.84
N CYS A 13 -5.80 -5.99 1.58
CA CYS A 13 -5.88 -6.81 2.79
C CYS A 13 -6.58 -8.14 2.49
N ASN A 14 -6.43 -9.12 3.38
CA ASN A 14 -7.06 -10.44 3.25
C ASN A 14 -8.61 -10.40 3.31
N HIS A 15 -9.18 -9.31 3.82
CA HIS A 15 -10.62 -9.03 3.79
C HIS A 15 -11.09 -8.35 2.48
N GLN A 16 -10.41 -8.61 1.36
CA GLN A 16 -10.75 -8.15 0.00
C GLN A 16 -10.74 -6.62 -0.21
N GLY A 17 -10.36 -5.85 0.81
CA GLY A 17 -10.17 -4.41 0.69
C GLY A 17 -8.99 -4.13 -0.22
N ARG A 18 -9.18 -3.28 -1.23
CA ARG A 18 -8.12 -2.80 -2.13
C ARG A 18 -8.07 -1.29 -2.09
N LEU A 19 -6.88 -0.75 -1.91
CA LEU A 19 -6.65 0.69 -1.76
C LEU A 19 -5.54 1.14 -2.68
N ARG A 20 -5.79 2.20 -3.43
CA ARG A 20 -4.80 2.89 -4.25
C ARG A 20 -3.99 3.86 -3.38
N LEU A 21 -2.67 3.72 -3.38
CA LEU A 21 -1.76 4.68 -2.77
C LEU A 21 -1.73 5.95 -3.63
N MET A 22 -2.29 7.04 -3.09
CA MET A 22 -2.51 8.26 -3.86
C MET A 22 -1.27 9.15 -4.01
N THR A 23 -0.28 8.97 -3.14
CA THR A 23 0.92 9.80 -3.08
C THR A 23 2.19 8.97 -3.25
N GLY A 24 3.21 9.63 -3.76
CA GLY A 24 4.58 9.13 -3.85
C GLY A 24 5.53 10.31 -3.77
N ASP A 25 6.81 10.04 -3.54
CA ASP A 25 7.85 11.07 -3.49
C ASP A 25 8.15 11.56 -4.92
N PRO A 26 7.98 12.86 -5.22
CA PRO A 26 8.16 13.39 -6.56
C PRO A 26 9.63 13.54 -6.97
N ARG A 27 10.60 13.40 -6.04
CA ARG A 27 12.04 13.52 -6.34
C ARG A 27 12.55 12.39 -7.22
N VAL A 28 11.87 11.24 -7.21
CA VAL A 28 12.15 10.11 -8.09
C VAL A 28 10.83 9.63 -8.66
N THR A 29 10.73 9.58 -9.98
CA THR A 29 9.51 9.15 -10.65
C THR A 29 9.78 7.99 -11.60
N VAL A 30 8.77 7.17 -11.82
CA VAL A 30 8.74 6.20 -12.93
C VAL A 30 7.50 6.50 -13.76
N LYS A 31 7.69 6.78 -15.05
CA LYS A 31 6.64 7.31 -15.94
C LYS A 31 5.85 8.48 -15.35
N GLY A 32 6.55 9.42 -14.70
CA GLY A 32 5.95 10.61 -14.09
C GLY A 32 5.20 10.37 -12.77
N LYS A 33 5.19 9.13 -12.26
CA LYS A 33 4.59 8.78 -10.96
C LYS A 33 5.67 8.70 -9.89
N GLY A 34 5.51 9.46 -8.81
CA GLY A 34 6.45 9.46 -7.67
C GLY A 34 6.56 8.08 -7.02
N VAL A 35 7.75 7.68 -6.61
CA VAL A 35 7.97 6.39 -5.94
C VAL A 35 7.44 6.39 -4.50
N VAL A 36 6.90 5.27 -4.03
CA VAL A 36 6.44 5.15 -2.64
C VAL A 36 7.62 4.76 -1.76
N LEU A 37 7.87 5.55 -0.72
CA LEU A 37 8.94 5.30 0.24
C LEU A 37 8.45 4.43 1.39
N ALA A 38 9.35 3.58 1.90
CA ALA A 38 9.09 2.74 3.05
C ALA A 38 8.62 3.56 4.26
N GLY A 39 7.54 3.11 4.90
CA GLY A 39 6.93 3.79 6.04
C GLY A 39 5.84 4.79 5.69
N LYS A 40 5.72 5.23 4.42
CA LYS A 40 4.73 6.23 4.01
C LYS A 40 3.34 5.64 3.72
N GLU A 41 3.25 4.34 3.55
CA GLU A 41 2.01 3.56 3.50
C GLU A 41 1.42 3.30 4.88
N GLY A 42 2.18 3.48 5.97
CA GLY A 42 1.69 3.23 7.32
C GLY A 42 0.48 4.08 7.70
N GLY A 43 -0.49 3.45 8.37
CA GLY A 43 -1.68 4.12 8.88
C GLY A 43 -2.81 4.27 7.86
N VAL A 44 -2.65 3.84 6.60
CA VAL A 44 -3.76 3.86 5.64
C VAL A 44 -4.81 2.81 6.02
N THR A 45 -6.08 3.17 5.84
CA THR A 45 -7.24 2.32 6.12
C THR A 45 -7.94 1.99 4.81
N PHE A 46 -8.37 0.74 4.60
CA PHE A 46 -8.95 0.29 3.33
C PHE A 46 -10.37 0.80 3.04
N GLY A 47 -11.06 1.38 4.04
CA GLY A 47 -12.46 1.76 3.95
C GLY A 47 -13.43 0.57 3.91
N SER A 48 -14.72 0.85 4.04
CA SER A 48 -15.80 -0.14 4.04
C SER A 48 -16.93 0.27 3.09
N PRO A 49 -17.93 -0.59 2.83
CA PRO A 49 -19.07 -0.22 1.98
C PRO A 49 -19.86 0.97 2.52
N THR A 50 -19.90 1.15 3.84
CA THR A 50 -20.62 2.26 4.51
C THR A 50 -19.74 3.47 4.80
N THR A 51 -18.41 3.28 4.80
CA THR A 51 -17.42 4.31 5.13
C THR A 51 -16.30 4.29 4.09
N PRO A 52 -16.56 4.77 2.86
CA PRO A 52 -15.55 4.80 1.81
C PRO A 52 -14.42 5.78 2.15
N VAL A 53 -13.23 5.52 1.63
CA VAL A 53 -12.04 6.36 1.82
C VAL A 53 -11.43 6.75 0.47
N PRO A 54 -10.66 7.86 0.39
CA PRO A 54 -9.95 8.22 -0.82
C PRO A 54 -9.04 7.09 -1.31
N GLY A 55 -9.11 6.80 -2.62
CA GLY A 55 -8.33 5.72 -3.23
C GLY A 55 -8.90 4.32 -3.04
N MET A 56 -10.04 4.14 -2.37
CA MET A 56 -10.69 2.82 -2.24
C MET A 56 -11.07 2.27 -3.62
N VAL A 57 -10.52 1.09 -3.95
CA VAL A 57 -10.81 0.36 -5.19
C VAL A 57 -11.88 -0.69 -4.96
N SER A 58 -11.80 -1.42 -3.84
CA SER A 58 -12.85 -2.29 -3.33
C SER A 58 -12.88 -2.21 -1.81
N PRO A 59 -14.08 -2.30 -1.19
CA PRO A 59 -14.21 -2.14 0.25
C PRO A 59 -13.61 -3.33 1.01
N CYS A 60 -13.09 -3.06 2.20
CA CYS A 60 -12.77 -4.11 3.15
C CYS A 60 -14.07 -4.70 3.73
N THR A 61 -14.18 -6.03 3.72
CA THR A 61 -15.37 -6.75 4.19
C THR A 61 -15.27 -7.20 5.64
N ALA A 62 -14.24 -6.76 6.38
CA ALA A 62 -14.12 -7.06 7.80
C ALA A 62 -15.29 -6.43 8.57
N SER A 63 -16.07 -7.26 9.27
CA SER A 63 -17.25 -6.82 10.01
C SER A 63 -17.47 -7.64 11.27
N THR A 64 -17.91 -6.97 12.34
CA THR A 64 -18.44 -7.60 13.56
C THR A 64 -19.96 -7.43 13.60
N THR A 65 -20.60 -7.92 14.66
CA THR A 65 -22.02 -7.63 14.94
C THR A 65 -22.32 -6.14 15.10
N GLY A 66 -21.31 -5.32 15.44
CA GLY A 66 -21.42 -3.87 15.57
C GLY A 66 -21.21 -3.09 14.26
N GLY A 67 -20.92 -3.76 13.15
CA GLY A 67 -20.71 -3.14 11.83
C GLY A 67 -19.33 -3.40 11.24
N PHE A 68 -19.00 -2.66 10.17
CA PHE A 68 -17.72 -2.79 9.47
C PHE A 68 -16.55 -2.25 10.30
N VAL A 69 -15.47 -3.01 10.34
CA VAL A 69 -14.23 -2.70 11.06
C VAL A 69 -13.04 -2.79 10.09
N PRO A 70 -12.91 -1.83 9.16
CA PRO A 70 -11.96 -1.95 8.06
C PRO A 70 -10.51 -2.03 8.54
N CYS A 71 -9.67 -2.69 7.76
CA CYS A 71 -8.26 -2.86 8.09
C CYS A 71 -7.49 -1.54 8.01
N THR A 72 -6.63 -1.27 8.99
CA THR A 72 -5.59 -0.24 8.98
C THR A 72 -4.23 -0.92 8.94
N ILE A 73 -3.31 -0.47 8.09
CA ILE A 73 -2.02 -1.14 7.93
C ILE A 73 -0.91 -0.50 8.76
N SER A 74 0.00 -1.33 9.25
CA SER A 74 1.33 -0.92 9.67
C SER A 74 2.28 -0.86 8.46
N PRO A 75 3.34 -0.03 8.51
CA PRO A 75 4.42 -0.08 7.54
C PRO A 75 4.94 -1.48 7.29
N ALA A 76 5.35 -1.75 6.05
CA ALA A 76 6.18 -2.90 5.71
C ALA A 76 7.51 -2.77 6.46
N THR A 77 7.95 -3.85 7.11
CA THR A 77 9.23 -3.92 7.80
C THR A 77 9.77 -5.36 7.78
N PRO A 78 11.06 -5.56 7.50
CA PRO A 78 11.84 -4.90 6.43
C PRO A 78 11.47 -5.44 5.03
N ASP A 79 10.56 -6.41 4.95
CA ASP A 79 10.23 -7.12 3.72
C ASP A 79 9.62 -6.17 2.67
N GLY A 80 10.18 -6.21 1.46
CA GLY A 80 9.80 -5.34 0.35
C GLY A 80 10.40 -3.95 0.39
N TRP A 81 11.41 -3.70 1.23
CA TRP A 81 12.27 -2.53 1.09
C TRP A 81 13.32 -2.75 0.01
N SER A 82 13.61 -1.71 -0.76
CA SER A 82 14.76 -1.72 -1.66
C SER A 82 16.06 -1.61 -0.87
N THR A 83 16.99 -2.53 -1.15
CA THR A 83 18.35 -2.51 -0.56
C THR A 83 19.32 -1.61 -1.32
N LYS A 84 18.95 -1.16 -2.53
CA LYS A 84 19.83 -0.38 -3.41
C LYS A 84 19.31 1.02 -3.72
N LEU A 85 18.00 1.19 -3.75
CA LEU A 85 17.36 2.46 -4.10
C LEU A 85 16.80 3.13 -2.86
N THR A 86 17.37 4.28 -2.52
CA THR A 86 16.88 5.15 -1.45
C THR A 86 16.65 6.55 -1.98
N VAL A 87 15.72 7.29 -1.37
CA VAL A 87 15.47 8.71 -1.65
C VAL A 87 15.62 9.47 -0.34
N GLY A 88 16.65 10.33 -0.25
CA GLY A 88 16.97 11.02 1.01
C GLY A 88 17.26 10.06 2.18
N GLY A 89 17.87 8.90 1.89
CA GLY A 89 18.18 7.88 2.89
C GLY A 89 17.03 6.92 3.23
N THR A 90 15.82 7.14 2.73
CA THR A 90 14.68 6.23 2.95
C THR A 90 14.57 5.22 1.80
N PRO A 91 14.47 3.90 2.07
CA PRO A 91 14.25 2.89 1.04
C PRO A 91 12.97 3.12 0.23
N VAL A 92 13.01 2.77 -1.05
CA VAL A 92 11.81 2.67 -1.89
C VAL A 92 11.10 1.35 -1.62
N LEU A 93 9.76 1.32 -1.59
CA LEU A 93 8.98 0.09 -1.50
C LEU A 93 8.97 -0.68 -2.83
N LEU A 94 9.01 -2.00 -2.73
CA LEU A 94 9.02 -2.94 -3.84
C LEU A 94 7.68 -3.67 -3.95
N ALA A 95 7.39 -4.25 -5.11
CA ALA A 95 6.18 -5.03 -5.38
C ALA A 95 6.01 -6.25 -4.45
N THR A 96 7.04 -6.63 -3.72
CA THR A 96 7.02 -7.68 -2.69
C THR A 96 6.70 -7.15 -1.30
N ALA A 97 6.41 -5.86 -1.16
CA ALA A 97 6.05 -5.25 0.11
C ALA A 97 4.75 -5.82 0.66
N GLY A 98 4.70 -5.87 1.98
CA GLY A 98 3.57 -6.29 2.76
C GLY A 98 3.87 -6.14 4.22
N GLY A 99 2.85 -6.28 5.04
CA GLY A 99 2.99 -6.09 6.47
C GLY A 99 1.71 -6.41 7.19
N ILE A 100 1.64 -5.94 8.43
CA ILE A 100 0.50 -6.20 9.31
C ILE A 100 -0.66 -5.27 8.98
N ALA A 101 -1.86 -5.82 8.93
CA ALA A 101 -3.13 -5.12 8.83
C ALA A 101 -3.95 -5.43 10.09
N VAL A 102 -4.44 -4.41 10.80
CA VAL A 102 -5.23 -4.57 12.02
C VAL A 102 -6.67 -4.16 11.75
N SER A 103 -7.61 -4.94 12.25
CA SER A 103 -9.04 -4.68 12.19
C SER A 103 -9.69 -5.00 13.54
N GLY A 104 -10.98 -4.71 13.68
CA GLY A 104 -11.77 -5.18 14.84
C GLY A 104 -11.90 -6.70 14.93
N LEU A 105 -11.52 -7.46 13.90
CA LEU A 105 -11.45 -8.92 13.91
C LEU A 105 -10.09 -9.46 14.39
N GLY A 106 -9.11 -8.58 14.59
CA GLY A 106 -7.75 -8.94 14.98
C GLY A 106 -6.72 -8.53 13.94
N THR A 107 -5.58 -9.23 13.99
CA THR A 107 -4.38 -8.94 13.19
C THR A 107 -4.32 -9.88 11.99
N ASP A 108 -4.03 -9.31 10.82
CA ASP A 108 -3.89 -10.02 9.56
C ASP A 108 -2.77 -9.39 8.71
N ARG A 109 -2.69 -9.73 7.41
CA ARG A 109 -1.68 -9.24 6.48
C ARG A 109 -2.28 -8.33 5.40
N TRP A 110 -1.46 -7.37 4.95
CA TRP A 110 -1.64 -6.69 3.67
C TRP A 110 -0.51 -7.02 2.70
N THR A 111 -0.80 -6.96 1.41
CA THR A 111 0.14 -7.20 0.31
C THR A 111 -0.06 -6.20 -0.82
N VAL A 112 0.91 -6.11 -1.73
CA VAL A 112 0.76 -5.34 -2.97
C VAL A 112 0.01 -6.18 -4.00
N ALA A 113 -1.08 -5.63 -4.54
CA ALA A 113 -1.83 -6.23 -5.64
C ALA A 113 -1.35 -5.73 -7.01
N ASP A 114 -0.93 -4.47 -7.08
CA ASP A 114 -0.40 -3.82 -8.29
C ASP A 114 0.63 -2.75 -7.89
N PRO A 115 1.88 -2.77 -8.40
CA PRO A 115 2.89 -1.76 -8.07
C PRO A 115 2.64 -0.38 -8.73
N GLY A 116 1.61 -0.23 -9.56
CA GLY A 116 1.23 1.00 -10.24
C GLY A 116 1.92 1.21 -11.59
N GLN A 117 2.67 0.20 -12.05
CA GLN A 117 3.46 0.19 -13.28
C GLN A 117 3.75 -1.25 -13.75
N SER A 118 4.05 -1.41 -15.05
CA SER A 118 4.43 -2.70 -15.65
C SER A 118 5.90 -2.80 -16.06
N VAL A 119 6.62 -1.67 -16.08
CA VAL A 119 8.03 -1.59 -16.48
C VAL A 119 8.76 -0.58 -15.60
N LEU A 120 10.08 -0.77 -15.42
CA LEU A 120 10.94 0.12 -14.67
C LEU A 120 11.72 1.02 -15.65
N GLU A 121 11.11 2.11 -16.11
CA GLU A 121 11.71 3.06 -17.06
C GLU A 121 11.42 4.51 -16.65
N THR A 122 12.43 5.38 -16.72
CA THR A 122 12.24 6.82 -16.56
C THR A 122 11.69 7.41 -17.85
N LEU A 123 10.95 8.52 -17.76
CA LEU A 123 10.69 9.36 -18.94
C LEU A 123 11.91 10.24 -19.23
#